data_AF-A0A381Y0R4-F1
#
_entry.id   AF-A0A381Y0R4-F1
#
_cell.length_a   1.000
_cell.length_b   1.000
_cell.length_c   1.000
_cell.angle_alpha   90.00
_cell.angle_beta   90.00
_cell.angle_gamma   90.00
#
_symmetry.space_group_name_H-M   'P 1'
#
loop_
_entity.id
_entity.type
_entity.pdbx_description
1 polymer ?
#
loop_
_entity_poly.entity_id
_entity_poly.type
_entity_poly.pdbx_seq_one_letter_code
_entity_poly.pdbx_strand_id
1 'polypeptide(L)' 'MKKFAILLAIAFSASTPSNPELAHWEAMTEDVTITRDDWGIAHVHGPTDAHAVFGMIYAQAEDDFNRIEVKFLNSQG' A
#
# COMPACT_ATOMS: atom_id res chain seq x y z
N MET A 1 30.08 32.65 -0.06
CA MET A 1 30.02 31.68 1.06
C MET A 1 28.66 31.62 1.77
N LYS A 2 27.96 32.74 2.01
CA LYS A 2 26.59 32.73 2.59
C LYS A 2 25.51 32.06 1.71
N LYS A 3 25.63 32.14 0.38
CA LYS A 3 24.70 31.49 -0.57
C LYS A 3 24.76 29.95 -0.52
N PHE A 4 25.93 29.38 -0.23
CA PHE A 4 26.11 27.93 -0.06
C PHE A 4 25.52 27.43 1.27
N ALA A 5 25.60 28.24 2.34
CA ALA A 5 25.00 27.91 3.63
C ALA A 5 23.46 27.87 3.57
N ILE A 6 22.84 28.73 2.74
CA ILE A 6 21.39 28.74 2.56
C ILE A 6 20.91 27.50 1.77
N LEU A 7 21.68 27.03 0.78
CA LEU A 7 21.35 25.82 0.02
C LEU A 7 21.46 24.54 0.88
N LEU A 8 22.41 24.48 1.82
CA LEU A 8 22.55 23.33 2.72
C LEU A 8 21.46 23.27 3.80
N ALA A 9 20.94 24.42 4.23
CA ALA A 9 19.84 24.50 5.20
C ALA A 9 18.49 24.05 4.63
N ILE A 10 18.25 24.26 3.32
CA ILE A 10 17.02 23.81 2.65
C ILE A 10 16.99 22.27 2.49
N ALA A 11 18.15 21.64 2.34
CA ALA A 11 18.26 20.19 2.23
C ALA A 11 18.00 19.43 3.55
N PHE A 12 18.15 20.09 4.70
CA PHE A 12 18.04 19.45 6.02
C PHE A 12 16.59 19.39 6.56
N SER A 13 15.64 20.11 5.95
CA SER A 13 14.24 20.19 6.44
C SER A 13 13.26 19.24 5.74
N ALA A 14 13.73 18.33 4.88
CA ALA A 14 12.86 17.42 4.12
C ALA A 14 12.82 15.98 4.71
N SER A 15 12.87 15.83 6.04
CA SER A 15 12.62 14.53 6.67
C SER A 15 11.10 14.29 6.77
N THR A 16 10.52 13.61 5.79
CA THR A 16 9.17 13.05 5.92
C THR A 16 9.18 12.08 7.11
N PRO A 17 8.25 12.19 8.07
CA PRO A 17 8.17 11.23 9.17
C PRO A 17 7.96 9.82 8.57
N SER A 18 8.80 8.87 8.97
CA SER A 18 8.63 7.46 8.60
C SER A 18 7.27 7.00 9.10
N ASN A 19 6.38 6.58 8.20
CA ASN A 19 5.11 5.98 8.59
C ASN A 19 5.35 4.49 8.95
N PRO A 20 5.33 4.12 10.24
CA PRO A 20 5.62 2.74 10.65
C PRO A 20 4.60 1.73 10.10
N GLU A 21 3.37 2.17 9.86
CA GLU A 21 2.33 1.33 9.27
C GLU A 21 2.61 1.04 7.80
N LEU A 22 3.06 2.04 7.04
CA LEU A 22 3.46 1.84 5.66
C LEU A 22 4.64 0.85 5.57
N ALA A 23 5.66 1.03 6.40
CA ALA A 23 6.80 0.12 6.44
C ALA A 23 6.38 -1.32 6.81
N HIS A 24 5.38 -1.47 7.69
CA HIS A 24 4.82 -2.78 8.02
C HIS A 24 4.09 -3.42 6.84
N TRP A 25 3.29 -2.65 6.09
CA TRP A 25 2.62 -3.16 4.89
C TRP A 25 3.60 -3.50 3.78
N GLU A 26 4.62 -2.66 3.56
CA GLU A 26 5.69 -2.94 2.59
C GLU A 26 6.38 -4.27 2.90
N ALA A 27 6.76 -4.49 4.15
CA ALA A 27 7.32 -5.78 4.59
C ALA A 27 6.34 -6.95 4.38
N MET A 28 5.04 -6.74 4.65
CA MET A 28 4.02 -7.77 4.43
C MET A 28 3.89 -8.18 2.95
N THR A 29 4.16 -7.26 2.02
CA THR A 29 4.06 -7.56 0.58
C THR A 29 5.15 -8.52 0.10
N GLU A 30 6.30 -8.60 0.79
CA GLU A 30 7.40 -9.49 0.42
C GLU A 30 7.00 -10.98 0.51
N ASP A 31 6.04 -11.29 1.40
CA ASP A 31 5.56 -12.65 1.67
C ASP A 31 4.22 -12.97 0.99
N VAL A 32 3.66 -12.04 0.20
CA VAL A 32 2.37 -12.22 -0.49
C VAL A 32 2.60 -12.39 -1.99
N THR A 33 2.04 -13.47 -2.55
CA THR A 33 2.04 -13.71 -4.00
C THR A 33 0.61 -13.74 -4.52
N ILE A 34 0.32 -12.92 -5.53
CA ILE A 34 -0.96 -12.90 -6.24
C ILE A 34 -0.71 -13.38 -7.67
N THR A 35 -1.27 -14.53 -8.03
CA THR A 35 -1.25 -15.02 -9.43
C THR A 35 -2.64 -14.93 -10.02
N ARG A 36 -2.75 -14.54 -11.29
CA ARG A 36 -4.03 -14.45 -12.01
C ARG A 36 -4.14 -15.63 -12.98
N ASP A 37 -5.31 -16.24 -13.06
CA ASP A 37 -5.59 -17.29 -14.05
C ASP A 37 -5.94 -16.70 -15.42
N ASP A 38 -6.29 -17.56 -16.39
CA ASP A 38 -6.66 -17.17 -17.75
C ASP A 38 -7.91 -16.27 -17.82
N TRP A 39 -8.71 -16.24 -16.75
CA TRP A 39 -9.93 -15.44 -16.62
C TRP A 39 -9.73 -14.18 -15.76
N GLY A 40 -8.50 -13.96 -15.26
CA GLY A 40 -8.16 -12.83 -14.38
C GLY A 40 -8.55 -13.03 -12.91
N ILE A 41 -8.94 -14.25 -12.50
CA ILE A 41 -9.27 -14.54 -11.09
C ILE A 41 -7.99 -14.58 -10.27
N ALA A 42 -7.96 -13.83 -9.16
CA ALA A 42 -6.82 -13.80 -8.25
C ALA A 42 -6.73 -15.07 -7.39
N HIS A 43 -5.57 -15.71 -7.44
CA HIS A 43 -5.14 -16.75 -6.50
C HIS A 43 -4.08 -16.14 -5.57
N VAL A 44 -4.46 -15.89 -4.32
CA VAL A 44 -3.60 -15.25 -3.32
C VAL A 44 -2.97 -16.31 -2.42
N HIS A 45 -1.65 -16.25 -2.28
CA HIS A 45 -0.88 -17.07 -1.36
C HIS A 45 -0.11 -16.18 -0.39
N GLY A 46 -0.17 -16.53 0.89
CA GLY A 46 0.61 -15.91 1.95
C GLY A 46 0.75 -16.89 3.12
N PRO A 47 1.77 -16.71 3.98
CA PRO A 47 2.09 -17.67 5.04
C PRO A 47 1.09 -17.71 6.19
N THR A 48 0.29 -16.65 6.36
CA THR A 48 -0.75 -16.56 7.40
C THR A 48 -2.03 -15.95 6.84
N ASP A 49 -3.13 -16.11 7.56
CA ASP A 49 -4.43 -15.52 7.20
C ASP A 49 -4.33 -14.00 6.99
N ALA A 50 -3.48 -13.30 7.77
CA ALA A 50 -3.26 -11.87 7.60
C ALA A 50 -2.69 -11.52 6.22
N HIS A 51 -1.70 -12.29 5.74
CA HIS A 51 -1.10 -12.11 4.42
C HIS A 51 -2.11 -12.43 3.31
N ALA A 52 -2.87 -13.51 3.47
CA ALA A 52 -3.89 -13.91 2.50
C ALA A 52 -5.01 -12.86 2.38
N VAL A 53 -5.50 -12.33 3.50
CA VAL A 53 -6.53 -11.27 3.51
C VAL A 53 -5.98 -9.96 2.94
N PHE A 54 -4.74 -9.60 3.27
CA PHE A 54 -4.07 -8.42 2.69
C PHE A 54 -4.04 -8.52 1.16
N GLY A 55 -3.51 -9.62 0.61
CA GLY A 55 -3.46 -9.82 -0.85
C GLY A 55 -4.84 -9.93 -1.50
N MET A 56 -5.82 -10.51 -0.82
CA MET A 56 -7.20 -10.59 -1.31
C MET A 56 -7.83 -9.21 -1.47
N ILE A 57 -7.74 -8.35 -0.46
CA ILE A 57 -8.30 -6.99 -0.54
C ILE A 57 -7.54 -6.15 -1.57
N TYR A 58 -6.21 -6.32 -1.66
CA TYR A 58 -5.41 -5.66 -2.68
C TYR A 58 -5.89 -6.03 -4.10
N ALA A 59 -6.02 -7.33 -4.40
CA ALA A 59 -6.51 -7.81 -5.69
C ALA A 59 -7.94 -7.30 -6.02
N GLN A 60 -8.83 -7.24 -5.02
CA GLN A 60 -10.17 -6.68 -5.21
C GLN A 60 -10.14 -5.18 -5.54
N ALA A 61 -9.24 -4.43 -4.89
CA ALA A 61 -9.06 -3.01 -5.17
C ALA A 61 -8.50 -2.77 -6.58
N GLU A 62 -7.56 -3.61 -7.05
CA GLU A 62 -7.09 -3.57 -8.44
C GLU A 62 -8.23 -3.78 -9.44
N ASP A 63 -9.16 -4.70 -9.14
CA ASP A 63 -10.22 -5.08 -10.07
C ASP A 63 -11.35 -4.04 -10.14
N ASP A 64 -11.77 -3.47 -9.00
CA ASP A 64 -12.84 -2.47 -8.94
C ASP A 64 -12.82 -1.67 -7.63
N PHE A 65 -11.82 -0.79 -7.48
CA PHE A 65 -11.72 0.10 -6.33
C PHE A 65 -12.96 0.98 -6.16
N ASN A 66 -13.51 1.52 -7.24
CA ASN A 66 -14.66 2.42 -7.19
C ASN A 66 -15.88 1.75 -6.52
N ARG A 67 -16.12 0.48 -6.81
CA ARG A 67 -17.18 -0.29 -6.15
C ARG A 67 -16.92 -0.51 -4.67
N ILE A 68 -15.67 -0.74 -4.27
CA ILE A 68 -15.30 -0.86 -2.85
C ILE A 68 -15.57 0.47 -2.14
N GLU A 69 -15.08 1.58 -2.70
CA GLU A 69 -15.23 2.91 -2.13
C GLU A 69 -16.71 3.30 -1.99
N VAL A 70 -17.51 3.16 -3.05
CA VAL A 70 -18.94 3.49 -3.01
C VAL A 70 -19.69 2.64 -1.99
N LYS A 71 -19.39 1.33 -1.89
CA LYS A 71 -20.00 0.47 -0.88
C LYS A 71 -19.61 0.87 0.54
N PHE A 72 -18.35 1.22 0.75
CA PHE A 72 -17.87 1.70 2.04
C PHE A 72 -18.61 2.98 2.42
N LEU A 73 -18.64 3.99 1.55
CA LEU A 73 -19.35 5.25 1.80
C LEU A 73 -20.83 5.03 2.13
N ASN A 74 -21.54 4.21 1.35
CA ASN A 74 -22.95 3.91 1.59
C ASN A 74 -23.18 3.18 2.94
N SER A 75 -22.19 2.46 3.46
CA SER A 75 -22.30 1.77 4.75
C SER A 75 -22.14 2.68 5.97
N GLN A 76 -21.66 3.91 5.77
CA GLN A 76 -21.40 4.87 6.85
C GLN A 76 -22.63 5.69 7.27
N GLY A 77 -23.77 5.56 6.55
CA GLY A 77 -25.01 6.30 6.79
C GLY A 77 -25.07 7.62 6.02
#